data_AF-A0AAV4CTL2-F1
#
_entry.id   AF-A0AAV4CTL2-F1
#
_cell.length_a   1.000
_cell.length_b   1.000
_cell.length_c   1.000
_cell.angle_alpha   90.00
_cell.angle_beta   90.00
_cell.angle_gamma   90.00
#
_symmetry.space_group_name_H-M   'P 1'
#
loop_
_entity.id
_entity.type
_entity.pdbx_description
1 polymer ?
#
loop_
_entity_poly.entity_id
_entity_poly.type
_entity_poly.pdbx_seq_one_letter_code
_entity_poly.pdbx_strand_id
1 'polypeptide(L)'
;MFQQYCIDNDTHFPPEKWESQACVANFLNQRAELSERPESLLKTITAALKHYFKAIDQNFNWESIESFVKALIKANTKRPAGRTKVMPIQSFMNLFESWGPNRDLCLKKLRQKAITLLALAEMCRFSDLALRVGLFRNQVLFKPNGCLVVQFFGTKNDSDRHGFEVQIDPSSNPLTDPVSCLREYIEKT
;
A
#
# COMPACT_ATOMS: atom_id res chain seq x y z
N MET A 1 16.76 16.27 -26.59
CA MET A 1 16.30 14.97 -26.05
C MET A 1 15.02 14.46 -26.72
N PHE A 2 13.91 15.20 -26.68
CA PHE A 2 12.67 14.76 -27.36
C PHE A 2 12.78 14.81 -28.89
N GLN A 3 13.40 15.85 -29.46
CA GLN A 3 13.70 15.92 -30.89
C GLN A 3 14.50 14.71 -31.39
N GLN A 4 15.54 14.32 -30.66
CA GLN A 4 16.34 13.15 -31.00
C GLN A 4 15.50 11.87 -30.95
N TYR A 5 14.63 11.73 -29.95
CA TYR A 5 13.70 10.60 -29.89
C TYR A 5 12.78 10.52 -31.11
N CYS A 6 12.23 11.66 -31.57
CA CYS A 6 11.41 11.68 -32.79
C CYS A 6 12.22 11.21 -34.01
N ILE A 7 13.45 11.70 -34.18
CA ILE A 7 14.36 11.28 -35.26
C ILE A 7 14.67 9.78 -35.18
N ASP A 8 14.98 9.27 -33.98
CA ASP A 8 15.34 7.86 -33.76
C ASP A 8 14.16 6.90 -33.99
N ASN A 9 12.92 7.39 -33.90
CA ASN A 9 11.70 6.60 -34.07
C ASN A 9 10.94 6.98 -35.36
N ASP A 10 11.65 7.55 -36.35
CA ASP A 10 11.11 7.91 -37.66
C ASP A 10 9.82 8.74 -37.61
N THR A 11 9.74 9.65 -36.62
CA THR A 11 8.61 10.55 -36.40
C THR A 11 9.02 11.98 -36.73
N HIS A 12 8.15 12.75 -37.40
CA HIS A 12 8.38 14.16 -37.68
C HIS A 12 8.56 14.98 -36.38
N PHE A 13 9.44 16.00 -36.40
CA PHE A 13 9.62 16.92 -35.27
C PHE A 13 9.33 18.38 -35.66
N PRO A 14 8.38 19.06 -34.99
CA PRO A 14 7.45 18.53 -34.00
C PRO A 14 6.47 17.52 -34.61
N PRO A 15 5.96 16.54 -33.83
CA PRO A 15 4.96 15.60 -34.34
C PRO A 15 3.70 16.31 -34.82
N GLU A 16 3.01 15.73 -35.80
CA GLU A 16 1.71 16.23 -36.22
C GLU A 16 0.66 16.07 -35.09
N LYS A 17 -0.41 16.88 -35.14
CA LYS A 17 -1.40 16.96 -34.05
C LYS A 17 -1.94 15.60 -33.60
N TRP A 18 -2.21 14.68 -34.53
CA TRP A 18 -2.81 13.38 -34.25
C TRP A 18 -1.79 12.35 -33.70
N GLU A 19 -0.52 12.43 -34.09
CA GLU A 19 0.56 11.55 -33.59
C GLU A 19 1.20 12.06 -32.30
N SER A 20 1.05 13.36 -32.02
CA SER A 20 1.74 14.04 -30.92
C SER A 20 1.55 13.38 -29.57
N GLN A 21 0.34 12.90 -29.24
CA GLN A 21 0.07 12.28 -27.95
C GLN A 21 0.75 10.93 -27.78
N ALA A 22 0.67 10.07 -28.80
CA ALA A 22 1.31 8.76 -28.77
C ALA A 22 2.84 8.89 -28.71
N CYS A 23 3.40 9.81 -29.50
CA CYS A 23 4.84 10.08 -29.51
C CYS A 23 5.32 10.59 -28.14
N VAL A 24 4.62 11.55 -27.53
CA VAL A 24 4.93 12.06 -26.19
C VAL A 24 4.78 10.97 -25.13
N ALA A 25 3.73 10.15 -25.19
CA ALA A 25 3.52 9.06 -24.24
C ALA A 25 4.64 8.01 -24.32
N ASN A 26 4.99 7.56 -25.53
CA ASN A 26 6.06 6.57 -25.73
C ASN A 26 7.42 7.10 -25.26
N PHE A 27 7.71 8.37 -25.55
CA PHE A 27 8.92 9.02 -25.04
C PHE A 27 8.96 9.06 -23.51
N LEU A 28 7.86 9.44 -22.86
CA LEU A 28 7.76 9.47 -21.40
C LEU A 28 7.91 8.07 -20.80
N ASN A 29 7.33 7.04 -21.42
CA ASN A 29 7.48 5.66 -20.97
C ASN A 29 8.95 5.22 -21.01
N GLN A 30 9.63 5.43 -22.14
CA GLN A 30 11.05 5.07 -22.28
C GLN A 30 11.92 5.79 -21.22
N ARG A 31 11.63 7.06 -20.94
CA ARG A 31 12.37 7.81 -19.90
C ARG A 31 12.05 7.33 -18.49
N ALA A 32 10.84 6.85 -18.24
CA ALA A 32 10.45 6.28 -16.95
C ALA A 32 11.21 4.98 -16.67
N GLU A 33 11.30 4.08 -17.65
CA GLU A 33 11.96 2.77 -17.53
C GLU A 33 13.47 2.90 -17.27
N LEU A 34 14.12 3.89 -17.89
CA LEU A 34 15.56 4.14 -17.76
C LEU A 34 15.95 4.91 -16.49
N SER A 35 14.99 5.40 -15.71
CA SER A 35 15.26 6.27 -14.56
C SER A 35 15.07 5.56 -13.22
N GLU A 36 16.05 5.72 -12.32
CA GLU A 36 15.87 5.33 -10.92
C GLU A 36 14.91 6.24 -10.14
N ARG A 37 14.68 7.47 -10.65
CA ARG A 37 13.85 8.52 -10.01
C ARG A 37 12.87 9.09 -11.04
N PRO A 38 11.90 8.29 -11.51
CA PRO A 38 11.02 8.67 -12.61
C PRO A 38 10.19 9.93 -12.30
N GLU A 39 9.79 10.16 -11.05
CA GLU A 39 9.00 11.34 -10.69
C GLU A 39 9.67 12.68 -11.01
N SER A 40 10.91 12.88 -10.55
CA SER A 40 11.63 14.14 -10.77
C SER A 40 11.93 14.37 -12.25
N LEU A 41 12.30 13.30 -12.96
CA LEU A 41 12.63 13.35 -14.37
C LEU A 41 11.39 13.66 -15.21
N LEU A 42 10.31 12.89 -15.05
CA LEU A 42 9.09 13.04 -15.84
C LEU A 42 8.42 14.39 -15.59
N LYS A 43 8.35 14.87 -14.34
CA LYS A 43 7.81 16.22 -14.05
C LYS A 43 8.55 17.32 -14.81
N THR A 44 9.89 17.24 -14.84
CA THR A 44 10.74 18.21 -15.54
C THR A 44 10.52 18.15 -17.06
N ILE A 45 10.52 16.94 -17.63
CA ILE A 45 10.29 16.72 -19.06
C ILE A 45 8.88 17.20 -19.46
N THR A 46 7.84 16.82 -18.73
CA THR A 46 6.46 17.22 -19.00
C THR A 46 6.30 18.74 -18.95
N ALA A 47 6.93 19.43 -18.00
CA ALA A 47 6.90 20.90 -17.94
C ALA A 47 7.57 21.54 -19.16
N ALA A 48 8.72 21.02 -19.60
CA ALA A 48 9.42 21.51 -20.79
C ALA A 48 8.60 21.28 -22.07
N LEU A 49 8.00 20.10 -22.23
CA LEU A 49 7.13 19.79 -23.37
C LEU A 49 5.88 20.68 -23.38
N LYS A 50 5.22 20.89 -22.23
CA LYS A 50 4.09 21.82 -22.11
C LYS A 50 4.43 23.22 -22.61
N HIS A 51 5.58 23.74 -22.19
CA HIS A 51 6.03 25.05 -22.63
C HIS A 51 6.27 25.09 -24.15
N TYR A 52 6.90 24.05 -24.69
CA TYR A 52 7.16 23.93 -26.13
C TYR A 52 5.87 23.84 -26.96
N PHE A 53 4.97 22.92 -26.65
CA PHE A 53 3.70 22.75 -27.38
C PHE A 53 2.79 23.98 -27.27
N LYS A 54 2.85 24.71 -26.16
CA LYS A 54 2.19 26.01 -26.01
C LYS A 54 2.78 27.07 -26.93
N ALA A 55 4.11 27.08 -27.11
CA ALA A 55 4.80 28.07 -27.96
C ALA A 55 4.51 27.86 -29.46
N ILE A 56 4.24 26.64 -29.89
CA ILE A 56 3.88 26.30 -31.29
C ILE A 56 2.35 26.27 -31.53
N ASP A 57 1.56 26.78 -30.58
CA ASP A 57 0.09 26.86 -30.62
C ASP A 57 -0.60 25.53 -31.00
N GLN A 58 -0.05 24.41 -30.52
CA GLN A 58 -0.65 23.10 -30.72
C GLN A 58 -1.52 22.75 -29.51
N ASN A 59 -2.84 22.73 -29.74
CA ASN A 59 -3.80 22.21 -28.77
C ASN A 59 -3.53 20.72 -28.51
N PHE A 60 -3.02 20.44 -27.31
CA PHE A 60 -2.60 19.12 -26.87
C PHE A 60 -3.33 18.76 -25.58
N ASN A 61 -3.88 17.55 -25.50
CA ASN A 61 -4.60 17.09 -24.29
C ASN A 61 -3.59 16.68 -23.20
N TRP A 62 -3.22 17.66 -22.38
CA TRP A 62 -2.29 17.46 -21.28
C TRP A 62 -2.88 16.67 -20.12
N GLU A 63 -4.19 16.65 -19.93
CA GLU A 63 -4.84 15.92 -18.83
C GLU A 63 -4.59 14.41 -18.95
N SER A 64 -4.74 13.87 -20.16
CA SER A 64 -4.45 12.47 -20.46
C SER A 64 -2.98 12.12 -20.21
N ILE A 65 -2.05 12.98 -20.65
CA ILE A 65 -0.62 12.79 -20.42
C ILE A 65 -0.26 12.89 -18.93
N GLU A 66 -0.87 13.81 -18.17
CA GLU A 66 -0.65 13.89 -16.73
C GLU A 66 -1.13 12.65 -15.98
N SER A 67 -2.29 12.12 -16.36
CA SER A 67 -2.80 10.85 -15.81
C SER A 67 -1.84 9.71 -16.12
N PHE A 68 -1.36 9.64 -17.35
CA PHE A 68 -0.37 8.65 -17.78
C PHE A 68 0.96 8.79 -17.03
N VAL A 69 1.49 10.00 -16.85
CA VAL A 69 2.70 10.27 -16.06
C VAL A 69 2.54 9.79 -14.62
N LYS A 70 1.38 10.01 -13.98
CA LYS A 70 1.11 9.49 -12.63
C LYS A 70 1.17 7.96 -12.59
N ALA A 71 0.60 7.30 -13.61
CA ALA A 71 0.65 5.84 -13.73
C ALA A 71 2.09 5.33 -13.93
N LEU A 72 2.87 5.97 -14.80
CA LEU A 72 4.29 5.64 -15.03
C LEU A 72 5.14 5.81 -13.78
N ILE A 73 4.95 6.90 -13.03
CA ILE A 73 5.64 7.11 -11.75
C ILE A 73 5.30 5.97 -10.81
N LYS A 74 4.02 5.64 -10.63
CA LYS A 74 3.62 4.56 -9.73
C LYS A 74 4.19 3.20 -10.14
N ALA A 75 4.20 2.89 -11.43
CA ALA A 75 4.68 1.62 -11.96
C ALA A 75 6.22 1.47 -11.88
N ASN A 76 6.96 2.55 -12.14
CA ASN A 76 8.42 2.51 -12.24
C ASN A 76 9.16 3.03 -10.99
N THR A 77 8.43 3.56 -10.00
CA THR A 77 9.03 3.97 -8.72
C THR A 77 9.39 2.72 -7.91
N LYS A 78 10.64 2.28 -8.06
CA LYS A 78 11.22 1.13 -7.34
C LYS A 78 11.52 1.43 -5.88
N ARG A 79 11.64 2.72 -5.52
CA ARG A 79 11.84 3.15 -4.14
C ARG A 79 10.50 3.43 -3.50
N PRO A 80 10.26 3.04 -2.23
CA PRO A 80 9.10 3.54 -1.49
C PRO A 80 9.04 5.06 -1.61
N ALA A 81 7.88 5.62 -2.00
CA ALA A 81 7.69 7.06 -2.04
C ALA A 81 8.16 7.65 -0.68
N GLY A 82 9.03 8.66 -0.74
CA GLY A 82 9.82 9.12 0.41
C GLY A 82 9.00 9.31 1.70
N ARG A 83 9.63 8.99 2.85
CA ARG A 83 9.03 9.01 4.20
C ARG A 83 7.55 8.61 4.16
N THR A 84 7.25 7.37 3.78
CA THR A 84 6.07 6.70 4.32
C THR A 84 6.10 7.00 5.81
N LYS A 85 5.08 7.66 6.36
CA LYS A 85 4.99 7.87 7.81
C LYS A 85 5.17 6.48 8.40
N VAL A 86 6.33 6.22 9.00
CA VAL A 86 6.61 4.98 9.69
C VAL A 86 5.42 4.79 10.61
N MET A 87 4.84 3.59 10.60
CA MET A 87 3.69 3.27 11.44
C MET A 87 3.96 3.84 12.84
N PRO A 88 3.06 4.67 13.40
CA PRO A 88 3.36 5.43 14.61
C PRO A 88 3.29 4.50 15.82
N ILE A 89 4.31 3.66 16.00
CA ILE A 89 4.40 2.62 17.04
C ILE A 89 4.11 3.23 18.41
N GLN A 90 4.71 4.39 18.71
CA GLN A 90 4.50 5.06 20.00
C GLN A 90 3.04 5.45 20.24
N SER A 91 2.30 5.86 19.20
CA SER A 91 0.88 6.20 19.35
C SER A 91 0.04 4.96 19.68
N PHE A 92 0.37 3.80 19.12
CA PHE A 92 -0.27 2.53 19.48
C PHE A 92 0.10 2.08 20.89
N MET A 93 1.38 2.19 21.29
CA MET A 93 1.81 1.90 22.66
C MET A 93 1.03 2.74 23.67
N ASN A 94 0.99 4.06 23.48
CA ASN A 94 0.24 4.98 24.34
C ASN A 94 -1.27 4.63 24.38
N LEU A 95 -1.84 4.21 23.25
CA LEU A 95 -3.23 3.76 23.18
C LEU A 95 -3.45 2.51 24.04
N PHE A 96 -2.61 1.48 23.91
CA PHE A 96 -2.72 0.24 24.68
C PHE A 96 -2.48 0.45 26.17
N GLU A 97 -1.56 1.34 26.54
CA GLU A 97 -1.35 1.79 27.91
C GLU A 97 -2.60 2.50 28.48
N SER A 98 -3.21 3.40 27.70
CA SER A 98 -4.43 4.11 28.12
C SER A 98 -5.64 3.20 28.32
N TRP A 99 -5.65 2.03 27.68
CA TRP A 99 -6.69 1.02 27.86
C TRP A 99 -6.44 0.15 29.09
N GLY A 100 -5.18 -0.09 29.43
CA GLY A 100 -4.80 -0.90 30.58
C GLY A 100 -4.90 -2.42 30.32
N PRO A 101 -4.89 -3.22 31.40
CA PRO A 101 -4.87 -4.68 31.35
C PRO A 101 -6.13 -5.30 30.72
N ASN A 102 -5.98 -6.43 30.02
CA ASN A 102 -7.07 -7.09 29.28
C ASN A 102 -8.25 -7.49 30.17
N ARG A 103 -7.95 -7.94 31.40
CA ARG A 103 -8.95 -8.34 32.40
C ARG A 103 -9.92 -7.23 32.80
N ASP A 104 -9.46 -5.97 32.78
CA ASP A 104 -10.24 -4.81 33.24
C ASP A 104 -11.09 -4.20 32.11
N LEU A 105 -10.88 -4.66 30.87
CA LEU A 105 -11.59 -4.15 29.69
C LEU A 105 -12.99 -4.77 29.56
N CYS A 106 -13.95 -3.92 29.20
CA CYS A 106 -15.25 -4.37 28.73
C CYS A 106 -15.12 -5.07 27.36
N LEU A 107 -16.06 -5.97 27.05
CA LEU A 107 -16.01 -6.79 25.84
C LEU A 107 -15.81 -5.98 24.54
N LYS A 108 -16.45 -4.80 24.44
CA LYS A 108 -16.31 -3.90 23.28
C LYS A 108 -14.89 -3.39 23.12
N LYS A 109 -14.25 -2.91 24.19
CA LYS A 109 -12.85 -2.43 24.16
C LYS A 109 -11.88 -3.58 23.95
N LEU A 110 -12.12 -4.72 24.58
CA LEU A 110 -11.29 -5.91 24.44
C LEU A 110 -11.29 -6.43 22.99
N ARG A 111 -12.45 -6.45 22.33
CA ARG A 111 -12.58 -6.74 20.90
C ARG A 111 -11.77 -5.78 20.04
N GLN A 112 -11.86 -4.48 20.30
CA GLN A 112 -11.09 -3.46 19.58
C GLN A 112 -9.59 -3.67 19.77
N LYS A 113 -9.16 -3.99 20.99
CA LYS A 113 -7.77 -4.28 21.32
C LYS A 113 -7.24 -5.52 20.61
N ALA A 114 -7.97 -6.63 20.67
CA ALA A 114 -7.60 -7.87 19.99
C ALA A 114 -7.47 -7.65 18.46
N ILE A 115 -8.44 -7.02 17.82
CA ILE A 115 -8.39 -6.75 16.38
C ILE A 115 -7.21 -5.84 16.02
N THR A 116 -6.94 -4.81 16.83
CA THR A 116 -5.83 -3.87 16.58
C THR A 116 -4.47 -4.58 16.72
N LEU A 117 -4.29 -5.38 17.77
CA LEU A 117 -3.05 -6.13 17.98
C LEU A 117 -2.81 -7.16 16.89
N LEU A 118 -3.85 -7.88 16.45
CA LEU A 118 -3.76 -8.81 15.31
C LEU A 118 -3.42 -8.08 14.01
N ALA A 119 -4.04 -6.93 13.74
CA ALA A 119 -3.74 -6.12 12.56
C ALA A 119 -2.27 -5.66 12.53
N LEU A 120 -1.73 -5.30 13.69
CA LEU A 120 -0.34 -4.86 13.84
C LEU A 120 0.65 -6.03 13.74
N ALA A 121 0.35 -7.17 14.35
CA ALA A 121 1.18 -8.36 14.29
C ALA A 121 1.33 -8.88 12.84
N GLU A 122 0.21 -8.87 12.09
CA GLU A 122 0.13 -9.47 10.76
C GLU A 122 0.24 -8.46 9.61
N MET A 123 0.38 -7.18 9.92
CA MET A 123 0.29 -6.09 8.94
C MET A 123 -0.97 -6.20 8.05
N CYS A 124 -2.06 -6.73 8.61
CA CYS A 124 -3.33 -6.97 7.91
C CYS A 124 -4.26 -5.75 7.99
N ARG A 125 -5.18 -5.62 7.02
CA ARG A 125 -6.20 -4.56 7.10
C ARG A 125 -7.26 -4.93 8.14
N PHE A 126 -7.76 -3.92 8.83
CA PHE A 126 -8.91 -4.06 9.73
C PHE A 126 -10.13 -4.72 9.06
N SER A 127 -10.38 -4.44 7.78
CA SER A 127 -11.48 -5.06 7.01
C SER A 127 -11.36 -6.58 6.93
N ASP A 128 -10.12 -7.09 6.83
CA ASP A 128 -9.84 -8.51 6.62
C ASP A 128 -10.07 -9.30 7.93
N LEU A 129 -9.95 -8.60 9.07
CA LEU A 129 -10.19 -9.12 10.42
C LEU A 129 -11.63 -8.90 10.92
N ALA A 130 -12.25 -7.76 10.58
CA ALA A 130 -13.57 -7.37 11.08
C ALA A 130 -14.72 -8.23 10.54
N LEU A 131 -14.57 -8.74 9.31
CA LEU A 131 -15.53 -9.68 8.69
C LEU A 131 -15.57 -11.05 9.38
N ARG A 132 -14.68 -11.31 10.35
CA ARG A 132 -14.45 -12.63 10.93
C ARG A 132 -14.76 -12.76 12.40
N VAL A 133 -15.44 -11.77 13.00
CA VAL A 133 -15.67 -11.76 14.45
C VAL A 133 -16.53 -12.94 14.92
N GLY A 134 -17.41 -13.49 14.07
CA GLY A 134 -18.13 -14.74 14.35
C GLY A 134 -17.34 -16.03 14.06
N LEU A 135 -16.19 -15.93 13.38
CA LEU A 135 -15.40 -17.06 12.87
C LEU A 135 -14.13 -17.36 13.70
N PHE A 136 -13.75 -16.49 14.64
CA PHE A 136 -12.53 -16.70 15.44
C PHE A 136 -12.51 -18.03 16.19
N ARG A 137 -13.64 -18.57 16.65
CA ARG A 137 -13.64 -19.86 17.37
C ARG A 137 -13.14 -21.05 16.54
N ASN A 138 -13.34 -21.05 15.21
CA ASN A 138 -12.94 -22.16 14.34
C ASN A 138 -11.68 -21.87 13.51
N GLN A 139 -11.17 -20.64 13.55
CA GLN A 139 -10.02 -20.18 12.76
C GLN A 139 -8.80 -19.87 13.63
N VAL A 140 -8.90 -20.09 14.95
CA VAL A 140 -7.89 -19.75 15.94
C VAL A 140 -7.54 -20.99 16.73
N LEU A 141 -6.26 -21.35 16.75
CA LEU A 141 -5.73 -22.49 17.49
C LEU A 141 -4.64 -22.01 18.45
N PHE A 142 -4.86 -22.18 19.75
CA PHE A 142 -3.81 -21.97 20.75
C PHE A 142 -2.93 -23.20 20.84
N LYS A 143 -1.63 -23.04 20.58
CA LYS A 143 -0.65 -24.12 20.64
C LYS A 143 -0.09 -24.28 22.06
N PRO A 144 0.39 -25.47 22.46
CA PRO A 144 0.97 -25.70 23.79
C PRO A 144 2.21 -24.84 24.10
N ASN A 145 2.94 -24.40 23.07
CA ASN A 145 4.08 -23.49 23.19
C ASN A 145 3.67 -22.04 23.50
N GLY A 146 2.37 -21.76 23.67
CA GLY A 146 1.85 -20.43 23.93
C GLY A 146 1.61 -19.59 22.69
N CYS A 147 1.94 -20.08 21.49
CA CYS A 147 1.68 -19.36 20.25
C CYS A 147 0.21 -19.48 19.83
N LEU A 148 -0.18 -18.57 18.96
CA LEU A 148 -1.49 -18.51 18.34
C LEU A 148 -1.37 -18.81 16.86
N VAL A 149 -2.13 -19.77 16.34
CA VAL A 149 -2.26 -19.99 14.89
C VAL A 149 -3.62 -19.46 14.43
N VAL A 150 -3.60 -18.59 13.42
CA VAL A 150 -4.81 -18.01 12.81
C VAL A 150 -4.86 -18.38 11.33
N GLN A 151 -6.01 -18.88 10.88
CA GLN A 151 -6.22 -19.24 9.48
C GLN A 151 -6.95 -18.13 8.70
N PHE A 152 -6.31 -17.62 7.66
CA PHE A 152 -6.79 -16.50 6.84
C PHE A 152 -7.27 -16.98 5.47
N PHE A 153 -8.55 -16.78 5.11
CA PHE A 153 -9.09 -17.05 3.77
C PHE A 153 -9.59 -15.77 3.06
N GLY A 154 -9.34 -15.59 1.78
CA GLY A 154 -9.92 -14.51 0.97
C GLY A 154 -9.38 -13.10 1.26
N THR A 155 -8.16 -12.98 1.78
CA THR A 155 -7.47 -11.68 1.83
C THR A 155 -6.94 -11.30 0.44
N LYS A 156 -6.56 -10.03 0.21
CA LYS A 156 -5.95 -9.62 -1.08
C LYS A 156 -4.68 -10.39 -1.45
N ASN A 157 -4.00 -10.96 -0.46
CA ASN A 157 -2.79 -11.75 -0.65
C ASN A 157 -3.10 -13.24 -0.86
N ASP A 158 -4.35 -13.65 -0.72
CA ASP A 158 -4.83 -15.00 -0.99
C ASP A 158 -5.39 -15.07 -2.42
N SER A 159 -4.49 -14.98 -3.40
CA SER A 159 -4.83 -14.98 -4.82
C SER A 159 -5.60 -16.22 -5.26
N ASP A 160 -5.31 -17.36 -4.63
CA ASP A 160 -5.86 -18.67 -5.00
C ASP A 160 -7.04 -19.10 -4.10
N ARG A 161 -7.42 -18.27 -3.13
CA ARG A 161 -8.50 -18.54 -2.15
C ARG A 161 -8.31 -19.82 -1.34
N HIS A 162 -7.09 -20.32 -1.24
CA HIS A 162 -6.75 -21.49 -0.45
C HIS A 162 -6.53 -21.15 1.03
N GLY A 163 -6.38 -19.87 1.32
CA GLY A 163 -6.05 -19.37 2.63
C GLY A 163 -4.61 -19.68 3.04
N PHE A 164 -4.16 -19.01 4.09
CA PHE A 164 -2.85 -19.21 4.69
C PHE A 164 -2.97 -19.21 6.20
N GLU A 165 -2.09 -19.95 6.85
CA GLU A 165 -1.96 -19.97 8.30
C GLU A 165 -0.87 -18.98 8.71
N VAL A 166 -1.13 -18.24 9.79
CA VAL A 166 -0.07 -17.47 10.43
C VAL A 166 0.04 -17.84 11.90
N GLN A 167 1.29 -18.01 12.32
CA GLN A 167 1.65 -18.16 13.71
C GLN A 167 2.05 -16.82 14.29
N ILE A 168 1.39 -16.44 15.38
CA ILE A 168 1.64 -15.25 16.17
C ILE A 168 2.23 -15.69 17.50
N ASP A 169 3.42 -15.19 17.78
CA ASP A 169 4.11 -15.45 19.05
C ASP A 169 3.65 -14.47 20.13
N PRO A 170 3.66 -14.89 21.41
CA PRO A 170 3.30 -14.01 22.51
C PRO A 170 4.29 -12.85 22.67
N SER A 171 3.79 -11.68 23.05
CA SER A 171 4.64 -10.53 23.39
C SER A 171 5.14 -10.61 24.82
N SER A 172 6.35 -10.13 25.08
CA SER A 172 6.88 -9.96 26.45
C SER A 172 6.12 -8.88 27.24
N ASN A 173 5.47 -7.93 26.56
CA ASN A 173 4.65 -6.92 27.19
C ASN A 173 3.17 -7.34 27.20
N PRO A 174 2.56 -7.59 28.38
CA PRO A 174 1.17 -8.04 28.49
C PRO A 174 0.15 -7.05 27.91
N LEU A 175 0.47 -5.75 27.86
CA LEU A 175 -0.42 -4.73 27.32
C LEU A 175 -0.53 -4.80 25.80
N THR A 176 0.51 -5.32 25.14
CA THR A 176 0.61 -5.42 23.68
C THR A 176 0.69 -6.87 23.20
N ASP A 177 0.38 -7.83 24.07
CA ASP A 177 0.38 -9.24 23.70
C ASP A 177 -0.90 -9.61 22.93
N PRO A 178 -0.81 -9.87 21.61
CA PRO A 178 -1.96 -10.28 20.81
C PRO A 178 -2.55 -11.60 21.30
N VAL A 179 -1.71 -12.52 21.80
CA VAL A 179 -2.15 -13.86 22.19
C VAL A 179 -2.97 -13.81 23.48
N SER A 180 -2.45 -13.19 24.54
CA SER A 180 -3.19 -12.99 25.79
C SER A 180 -4.47 -12.19 25.56
N CYS A 181 -4.42 -11.12 24.77
CA CYS A 181 -5.60 -10.29 24.51
C CYS A 181 -6.71 -11.07 23.78
N LEU A 182 -6.35 -11.89 22.80
CA LEU A 182 -7.33 -12.70 22.07
C LEU A 182 -7.88 -13.84 22.94
N ARG A 183 -7.04 -14.47 23.77
CA ARG A 183 -7.48 -15.51 24.72
C ARG A 183 -8.53 -14.95 25.68
N GLU A 184 -8.23 -13.83 26.33
CA GLU A 184 -9.17 -13.14 27.23
C GLU A 184 -10.48 -12.76 26.51
N TYR A 185 -10.39 -12.30 25.26
CA TYR A 185 -11.57 -11.97 24.47
C TYR A 185 -12.46 -13.18 24.21
N ILE A 186 -11.86 -14.31 23.80
CA ILE A 186 -12.59 -15.55 23.54
C ILE A 186 -13.18 -16.12 24.83
N GLU A 187 -12.49 -16.06 25.95
CA GLU A 187 -12.99 -16.53 27.25
C GLU A 187 -14.17 -15.67 27.77
N LYS A 188 -14.20 -14.37 27.46
CA LYS A 188 -15.31 -13.46 27.82
C LYS A 188 -16.50 -13.50 26.86
N THR A 189 -16.41 -14.21 25.72
CA THR A 189 -17.46 -14.28 24.67
C THR A 189 -18.08 -15.67 24.60
#